data_AF-A0A0M9E0X2-F1
#
_entry.id   AF-A0A0M9E0X2-F1
#
_cell.length_a   1.000
_cell.length_b   1.000
_cell.length_c   1.000
_cell.angle_alpha   90.00
_cell.angle_beta   90.00
_cell.angle_gamma   90.00
#
_symmetry.space_group_name_H-M   'P 1'
#
loop_
_entity.id
_entity.type
_entity.pdbx_description
1 polymer ?
#
loop_
_entity_poly.entity_id
_entity_poly.type
_entity_poly.pdbx_seq_one_letter_code
_entity_poly.pdbx_strand_id
1 'polypeptide(L)'
;LIQAAKKENFEYLIDHIENFEYSDNRGDIDPLWDLAREAPRTIAEYNDDRILQMIDEFQFINRYIYWDKYKEKRIPELAGSYLHTAEYKNAPLLVTGSWVGWLMDDLCRMLPGRFTIFDFGNMPRSEAIEMALNYAEIFKIPISYESACIMADLTEGNPFYISALFHSEYQDKEFSNEQGILDVLDFETLDKRGDIRETWLEYILSSIDRINDTNGKKIILYLCKHKDKMIPRDQIE
;
A
#
# COMPACT_ATOMS: atom_id res chain seq x y z
N LEU A 1 -5.91 19.54 20.19
CA LEU A 1 -7.04 18.77 19.64
C LEU A 1 -8.39 19.19 20.22
N ILE A 2 -8.50 19.41 21.54
CA ILE A 2 -9.74 19.84 22.22
C ILE A 2 -10.42 21.07 21.58
N GLN A 3 -9.66 22.12 21.22
CA GLN A 3 -10.23 23.31 20.58
C GLN A 3 -10.82 23.02 19.18
N ALA A 4 -10.22 22.09 18.43
CA ALA A 4 -10.75 21.66 17.14
C ALA A 4 -12.05 20.86 17.34
N ALA A 5 -12.07 19.94 18.32
CA ALA A 5 -13.27 19.18 18.66
C ALA A 5 -14.46 20.10 19.03
N LYS A 6 -14.23 21.13 19.86
CA LYS A 6 -15.26 22.13 20.21
C LYS A 6 -15.73 22.97 19.02
N LYS A 7 -14.81 23.32 18.10
CA LYS A 7 -15.15 24.11 16.92
C LYS A 7 -16.04 23.34 15.94
N GLU A 8 -15.80 22.04 15.80
CA GLU A 8 -16.51 21.15 14.88
C GLU A 8 -17.72 20.43 15.52
N ASN A 9 -18.11 20.79 16.75
CA ASN A 9 -19.19 20.17 17.55
C ASN A 9 -18.99 18.64 17.78
N PHE A 10 -17.75 18.25 18.08
CA PHE A 10 -17.36 16.88 18.44
C PHE A 10 -16.96 16.79 19.91
N GLU A 11 -17.74 17.38 20.82
CA GLU A 11 -17.44 17.43 22.25
C GLU A 11 -17.33 16.04 22.88
N TYR A 12 -18.01 15.04 22.33
CA TYR A 12 -17.90 13.65 22.77
C TYR A 12 -16.49 13.06 22.60
N LEU A 13 -15.63 13.66 21.76
CA LEU A 13 -14.23 13.26 21.61
C LEU A 13 -13.32 13.83 22.70
N ILE A 14 -13.77 14.84 23.46
CA ILE A 14 -12.91 15.53 24.43
C ILE A 14 -12.38 14.56 25.48
N ASP A 15 -13.24 13.72 26.05
CA ASP A 15 -12.84 12.73 27.06
C ASP A 15 -11.81 11.74 26.50
N HIS A 16 -11.95 11.33 25.24
CA HIS A 16 -10.97 10.46 24.57
C HIS A 16 -9.62 11.16 24.39
N ILE A 17 -9.63 12.44 23.97
CA ILE A 17 -8.42 13.25 23.78
C ILE A 17 -7.71 13.46 25.13
N GLU A 18 -8.45 13.80 26.19
CA GLU A 18 -7.88 14.03 27.52
C GLU A 18 -7.27 12.75 28.13
N ASN A 19 -7.93 11.60 27.97
CA ASN A 19 -7.38 10.30 28.40
C ASN A 19 -6.09 9.93 27.66
N PHE A 20 -6.02 10.24 26.35
CA PHE A 20 -4.83 10.02 25.55
C PHE A 20 -3.69 10.94 26.00
N GLU A 21 -3.95 12.25 26.15
CA GLU A 21 -2.96 13.23 26.64
C GLU A 21 -2.47 12.86 28.06
N TYR A 22 -3.35 12.35 28.93
CA TYR A 22 -2.97 11.89 30.26
C TYR A 22 -1.97 10.72 30.22
N SER A 23 -2.21 9.73 29.35
CA SER A 23 -1.34 8.56 29.19
C SER A 23 0.01 8.92 28.56
N ASP A 24 0.00 9.87 27.61
CA ASP A 24 1.20 10.37 26.93
C ASP A 24 2.14 11.08 27.90
N ASN A 25 1.59 11.96 28.74
CA ASN A 25 2.34 12.69 29.76
C ASN A 25 3.01 11.77 30.80
N ARG A 26 2.51 10.54 30.97
CA ARG A 26 3.10 9.53 31.86
C ARG A 26 4.16 8.66 31.17
N GLY A 27 4.24 8.71 29.84
CA GLY A 27 5.11 7.85 29.04
C GLY A 27 4.66 6.39 29.01
N ASP A 28 3.38 6.12 29.28
CA ASP A 28 2.80 4.78 29.33
C ASP A 28 2.41 4.36 27.89
N ILE A 29 3.30 3.64 27.20
CA ILE A 29 3.13 3.31 25.77
C ILE A 29 2.03 2.26 25.54
N ASP A 30 1.91 1.24 26.40
CA ASP A 30 0.85 0.22 26.25
C ASP A 30 -0.56 0.84 26.33
N PRO A 31 -0.90 1.64 27.37
CA PRO A 31 -2.20 2.31 27.43
C PRO A 31 -2.45 3.28 26.29
N LEU A 32 -1.42 3.98 25.81
CA LEU A 32 -1.56 4.86 24.64
C LEU A 32 -1.97 4.09 23.40
N TRP A 33 -1.31 2.95 23.16
CA TRP A 33 -1.64 2.09 22.03
C TRP A 33 -3.07 1.56 22.13
N ASP A 34 -3.46 1.03 23.30
CA ASP A 34 -4.80 0.51 23.51
C ASP A 34 -5.88 1.59 23.36
N LEU A 35 -5.65 2.79 23.91
CA LEU A 35 -6.58 3.92 23.76
C LEU A 35 -6.76 4.31 22.29
N ALA A 36 -5.67 4.44 21.53
CA ALA A 36 -5.75 4.77 20.11
C ALA A 36 -6.47 3.69 19.30
N ARG A 37 -6.10 2.42 19.52
CA ARG A 37 -6.65 1.26 18.80
C ARG A 37 -8.14 1.04 19.10
N GLU A 38 -8.56 1.24 20.35
CA GLU A 38 -9.94 1.01 20.80
C GLU A 38 -10.86 2.22 20.57
N ALA A 39 -10.30 3.41 20.31
CA ALA A 39 -11.10 4.63 20.16
C ALA A 39 -12.18 4.52 19.07
N PRO A 40 -11.90 4.04 17.84
CA PRO A 40 -12.94 3.92 16.81
C PRO A 40 -14.12 3.03 17.24
N ARG A 41 -13.84 1.91 17.90
CA ARG A 41 -14.88 1.04 18.45
C ARG A 41 -15.67 1.73 19.55
N THR A 42 -14.97 2.31 20.51
CA THR A 42 -15.58 2.89 21.70
C THR A 42 -16.49 4.06 21.32
N ILE A 43 -16.02 4.92 20.42
CA ILE A 43 -16.81 6.04 19.89
C ILE A 43 -18.04 5.52 19.14
N ALA A 44 -17.86 4.54 18.25
CA ALA A 44 -18.97 3.96 17.48
C ALA A 44 -20.03 3.30 18.38
N GLU A 45 -19.63 2.71 19.51
CA GLU A 45 -20.53 2.07 20.46
C GLU A 45 -21.32 3.09 21.30
N TYR A 46 -20.68 4.15 21.79
CA TYR A 46 -21.35 5.16 22.62
C TYR A 46 -22.32 6.04 21.83
N ASN A 47 -22.01 6.34 20.57
CA ASN A 47 -22.80 7.26 19.76
C ASN A 47 -23.77 6.56 18.78
N ASP A 48 -23.75 5.22 18.71
CA ASP A 48 -24.37 4.44 17.62
C ASP A 48 -23.90 4.87 16.21
N ASP A 49 -22.64 5.30 16.11
CA ASP A 49 -22.02 5.66 14.84
C ASP A 49 -21.51 4.42 14.09
N ARG A 50 -21.10 4.61 12.84
CA ARG A 50 -20.36 3.62 12.04
C ARG A 50 -19.03 4.21 11.62
N ILE A 51 -17.94 3.61 12.07
CA ILE A 51 -16.59 4.14 11.85
C ILE A 51 -15.76 3.11 11.09
N LEU A 52 -15.41 3.40 9.84
CA LEU A 52 -14.48 2.55 9.09
C LEU A 52 -13.04 2.89 9.47
N GLN A 53 -12.30 1.90 9.97
CA GLN A 53 -10.88 2.04 10.25
C GLN A 53 -10.09 1.61 9.01
N MET A 54 -9.42 2.56 8.35
CA MET A 54 -8.58 2.29 7.18
C MET A 54 -7.11 2.36 7.58
N ILE A 55 -6.38 1.25 7.45
CA ILE A 55 -4.94 1.20 7.72
C ILE A 55 -4.23 0.78 6.44
N ASP A 56 -3.51 1.72 5.85
CA ASP A 56 -2.69 1.47 4.67
C ASP A 56 -1.35 0.85 5.04
N GLU A 57 -0.81 0.06 4.10
CA GLU A 57 0.47 -0.64 4.24
C GLU A 57 0.63 -1.41 5.57
N PHE A 58 -0.43 -2.14 5.95
CA PHE A 58 -0.57 -2.82 7.25
C PHE A 58 0.57 -3.82 7.53
N GLN A 59 1.22 -4.37 6.50
CA GLN A 59 2.40 -5.23 6.62
C GLN A 59 3.58 -4.60 7.40
N PHE A 60 3.57 -3.27 7.60
CA PHE A 60 4.63 -2.58 8.32
C PHE A 60 4.35 -2.35 9.79
N ILE A 61 3.16 -2.69 10.27
CA ILE A 61 2.73 -2.43 11.65
C ILE A 61 3.64 -3.08 12.70
N ASN A 62 4.19 -4.27 12.39
CA ASN A 62 5.13 -4.99 13.25
C ASN A 62 6.60 -4.58 13.03
N ARG A 63 6.89 -3.70 12.06
CA ARG A 63 8.25 -3.44 11.58
C ARG A 63 8.87 -2.18 12.16
N TYR A 64 8.11 -1.09 12.22
CA TYR A 64 8.66 0.25 12.50
C TYR A 64 8.18 0.87 13.81
N ILE A 65 7.53 0.07 14.67
CA ILE A 65 6.99 0.53 15.95
C ILE A 65 7.80 -0.11 17.09
N TYR A 66 8.15 0.71 18.10
CA TYR A 66 9.09 0.40 19.17
C TYR A 66 8.54 0.81 20.53
N TRP A 67 8.87 0.05 21.58
CA TRP A 67 8.54 0.33 22.98
C TRP A 67 9.40 1.43 23.61
N ASP A 68 10.38 1.94 22.88
CA ASP A 68 11.30 2.93 23.42
C ASP A 68 11.66 3.97 22.36
N LYS A 69 11.96 5.17 22.85
CA LYS A 69 12.35 6.32 22.02
C LYS A 69 13.69 6.16 21.29
N TYR A 70 14.52 5.21 21.71
CA TYR A 70 15.84 4.94 21.11
C TYR A 70 15.75 3.91 19.98
N LYS A 71 14.56 3.33 19.74
CA LYS A 71 14.27 2.35 18.68
C LYS A 71 15.07 1.05 18.84
N GLU A 72 15.28 0.61 20.07
CA GLU A 72 16.05 -0.61 20.38
C GLU A 72 15.14 -1.84 20.58
N LYS A 73 13.92 -1.63 21.08
CA LYS A 73 12.94 -2.66 21.44
C LYS A 73 11.73 -2.60 20.51
N ARG A 74 11.86 -3.22 19.34
CA ARG A 74 10.75 -3.33 18.38
C ARG A 74 9.58 -4.12 18.98
N ILE A 75 8.35 -3.72 18.65
CA ILE A 75 7.14 -4.45 19.02
C ILE A 75 6.82 -5.50 17.94
N PRO A 76 6.95 -6.81 18.21
CA PRO A 76 6.83 -7.81 17.16
C PRO A 76 5.39 -8.25 16.84
N GLU A 77 4.44 -8.03 17.76
CA GLU A 77 3.08 -8.62 17.70
C GLU A 77 1.99 -7.55 17.71
N LEU A 78 2.30 -6.35 17.24
CA LEU A 78 1.39 -5.22 17.27
C LEU A 78 0.14 -5.46 16.40
N ALA A 79 0.28 -6.14 15.26
CA ALA A 79 -0.87 -6.54 14.44
C ALA A 79 -1.87 -7.38 15.24
N GLY A 80 -1.39 -8.28 16.10
CA GLY A 80 -2.22 -9.14 16.94
C GLY A 80 -3.11 -8.38 17.92
N SER A 81 -2.75 -7.15 18.30
CA SER A 81 -3.60 -6.31 19.12
C SER A 81 -4.95 -5.98 18.45
N TYR A 82 -5.06 -6.07 17.12
CA TYR A 82 -6.32 -5.86 16.41
C TYR A 82 -7.28 -7.06 16.43
N LEU A 83 -6.92 -8.17 17.08
CA LEU A 83 -7.71 -9.40 17.05
C LEU A 83 -9.17 -9.18 17.46
N HIS A 84 -9.38 -8.41 18.53
CA HIS A 84 -10.73 -8.05 18.99
C HIS A 84 -11.34 -6.95 18.14
N THR A 85 -10.61 -5.87 17.84
CA THR A 85 -11.17 -4.72 17.11
C THR A 85 -11.61 -5.07 15.68
N ALA A 86 -10.99 -6.07 15.06
CA ALA A 86 -11.38 -6.58 13.74
C ALA A 86 -12.77 -7.23 13.68
N GLU A 87 -13.33 -7.66 14.81
CA GLU A 87 -14.62 -8.37 14.86
C GLU A 87 -15.83 -7.44 14.91
N TYR A 88 -15.63 -6.15 15.23
CA TYR A 88 -16.72 -5.23 15.50
C TYR A 88 -17.35 -4.68 14.22
N LYS A 89 -18.65 -4.93 14.06
CA LYS A 89 -19.41 -4.52 12.86
C LYS A 89 -19.69 -3.02 12.76
N ASN A 90 -19.69 -2.32 13.89
CA ASN A 90 -19.86 -0.86 13.94
C ASN A 90 -18.53 -0.11 13.76
N ALA A 91 -17.40 -0.78 13.90
CA ALA A 91 -16.07 -0.22 13.68
C ALA A 91 -15.12 -1.15 12.89
N PRO A 92 -15.48 -1.60 11.67
CA PRO A 92 -14.72 -2.60 10.95
C PRO A 92 -13.35 -2.07 10.50
N LEU A 93 -12.40 -3.00 10.30
CA LEU A 93 -11.08 -2.72 9.74
C LEU A 93 -11.06 -3.00 8.22
N LEU A 94 -10.55 -2.04 7.47
CA LEU A 94 -10.11 -2.19 6.10
C LEU A 94 -8.60 -1.96 6.07
N VAL A 95 -7.86 -2.99 5.70
CA VAL A 95 -6.40 -2.94 5.63
C VAL A 95 -5.96 -3.14 4.19
N THR A 96 -4.91 -2.42 3.78
CA THR A 96 -4.28 -2.56 2.48
C THR A 96 -2.80 -2.88 2.63
N GLY A 97 -2.20 -3.40 1.57
CA GLY A 97 -0.77 -3.68 1.55
C GLY A 97 -0.26 -4.13 0.19
N SER A 98 0.77 -3.43 -0.30
CA SER A 98 1.48 -3.75 -1.53
C SER A 98 2.29 -5.05 -1.45
N TRP A 99 2.79 -5.39 -0.25
CA TRP A 99 3.57 -6.60 0.01
C TRP A 99 2.70 -7.77 0.45
N VAL A 100 1.91 -8.31 -0.48
CA VAL A 100 0.89 -9.34 -0.20
C VAL A 100 1.42 -10.49 0.66
N GLY A 101 2.61 -11.02 0.35
CA GLY A 101 3.19 -12.12 1.14
C GLY A 101 3.44 -11.77 2.61
N TRP A 102 3.83 -10.53 2.92
CA TRP A 102 4.06 -10.09 4.30
C TRP A 102 2.76 -9.77 5.00
N LEU A 103 1.84 -9.10 4.30
CA LEU A 103 0.50 -8.85 4.80
C LEU A 103 -0.18 -10.18 5.17
N MET A 104 -0.11 -11.18 4.30
CA MET A 104 -0.70 -12.50 4.56
C MET A 104 -0.02 -13.25 5.71
N ASP A 105 1.30 -13.11 5.90
CA ASP A 105 1.98 -13.70 7.06
C ASP A 105 1.45 -13.12 8.38
N ASP A 106 1.36 -11.78 8.46
CA ASP A 106 0.83 -11.10 9.65
C ASP A 106 -0.65 -11.45 9.88
N LEU A 107 -1.49 -11.40 8.83
CA LEU A 107 -2.93 -11.71 8.94
C LEU A 107 -3.18 -13.18 9.30
N CYS A 108 -2.53 -14.14 8.64
CA CYS A 108 -2.75 -15.56 8.90
C CYS A 108 -2.21 -15.99 10.28
N ARG A 109 -1.10 -15.41 10.73
CA ARG A 109 -0.48 -15.78 12.00
C ARG A 109 -1.14 -15.10 13.20
N MET A 110 -1.47 -13.81 13.08
CA MET A 110 -1.94 -13.01 14.21
C MET A 110 -3.44 -12.72 14.19
N LEU A 111 -4.08 -12.73 13.03
CA LEU A 111 -5.48 -12.36 12.85
C LEU A 111 -6.28 -13.44 12.07
N PRO A 112 -6.13 -14.74 12.40
CA PRO A 112 -6.68 -15.82 11.61
C PRO A 112 -8.22 -15.76 11.52
N GLY A 113 -8.73 -15.78 10.29
CA GLY A 113 -10.17 -15.80 10.02
C GLY A 113 -10.89 -14.49 10.36
N ARG A 114 -10.17 -13.38 10.54
CA ARG A 114 -10.76 -12.05 10.83
C ARG A 114 -10.98 -11.18 9.61
N PHE A 115 -10.30 -11.48 8.50
CA PHE A 115 -10.36 -10.68 7.28
C PHE A 115 -10.94 -11.47 6.12
N THR A 116 -11.73 -10.79 5.30
CA THR A 116 -12.02 -11.24 3.94
C THR A 116 -10.97 -10.65 3.02
N ILE A 117 -10.33 -11.51 2.22
CA ILE A 117 -9.22 -11.11 1.35
C ILE A 117 -9.78 -10.72 -0.03
N PHE A 118 -9.36 -9.56 -0.51
CA PHE A 118 -9.65 -9.08 -1.86
C PHE A 118 -8.33 -8.75 -2.54
N ASP A 119 -7.96 -9.54 -3.54
CA ASP A 119 -6.77 -9.30 -4.34
C ASP A 119 -7.09 -8.33 -5.48
N PHE A 120 -6.34 -7.24 -5.57
CA PHE A 120 -6.44 -6.28 -6.66
C PHE A 120 -5.41 -6.65 -7.75
N GLY A 121 -5.90 -7.19 -8.85
CA GLY A 121 -5.10 -7.39 -10.06
C GLY A 121 -4.97 -6.13 -10.90
N ASN A 122 -4.34 -6.26 -12.07
CA ASN A 122 -4.37 -5.21 -13.08
C ASN A 122 -5.81 -4.92 -13.53
N MET A 123 -6.05 -3.68 -13.99
CA MET A 123 -7.37 -3.27 -14.45
C MET A 123 -7.78 -4.04 -15.71
N PRO A 124 -9.08 -4.30 -15.91
CA PRO A 124 -9.59 -4.78 -17.19
C PRO A 124 -9.14 -3.86 -18.33
N ARG A 125 -8.84 -4.45 -19.50
CA ARG A 125 -8.34 -3.71 -20.66
C ARG A 125 -9.19 -2.49 -21.01
N SER A 126 -10.52 -2.59 -20.92
CA SER A 126 -11.42 -1.47 -21.17
C SER A 126 -11.22 -0.31 -20.20
N GLU A 127 -11.03 -0.59 -18.90
CA GLU A 127 -10.78 0.43 -17.89
C GLU A 127 -9.39 1.05 -18.04
N ALA A 128 -8.39 0.26 -18.44
CA ALA A 128 -7.05 0.76 -18.75
C ALA A 128 -7.05 1.73 -19.95
N ILE A 129 -7.83 1.44 -21.00
CA ILE A 129 -8.02 2.34 -22.14
C ILE A 129 -8.67 3.65 -21.69
N GLU A 130 -9.76 3.56 -20.91
CA GLU A 130 -10.43 4.74 -20.37
C GLU A 130 -9.50 5.58 -19.48
N MET A 131 -8.67 4.93 -18.66
CA MET A 131 -7.67 5.62 -17.84
C MET A 131 -6.65 6.37 -18.69
N ALA A 132 -6.15 5.77 -19.77
CA ALA A 132 -5.24 6.43 -20.70
C ALA A 132 -5.88 7.65 -21.38
N LEU A 133 -7.15 7.54 -21.81
CA LEU A 133 -7.90 8.65 -22.40
C LEU A 133 -8.15 9.78 -21.39
N ASN A 134 -8.52 9.44 -20.16
CA ASN A 134 -8.73 10.40 -19.07
C ASN A 134 -7.44 11.15 -18.73
N TYR A 135 -6.31 10.44 -18.62
CA TYR A 135 -5.03 11.11 -18.39
C TYR A 135 -4.58 11.97 -19.56
N ALA A 136 -4.80 11.54 -20.79
CA ALA A 136 -4.54 12.38 -21.95
C ALA A 136 -5.31 13.72 -21.88
N GLU A 137 -6.56 13.69 -21.42
CA GLU A 137 -7.33 14.91 -21.20
C GLU A 137 -6.78 15.76 -20.04
N ILE A 138 -6.40 15.15 -18.92
CA ILE A 138 -5.87 15.85 -17.73
C ILE A 138 -4.53 16.51 -18.04
N PHE A 139 -3.59 15.76 -18.61
CA PHE A 139 -2.23 16.21 -18.91
C PHE A 139 -2.11 17.00 -20.22
N LYS A 140 -3.22 17.09 -20.98
CA LYS A 140 -3.25 17.75 -22.30
C LYS A 140 -2.22 17.17 -23.27
N ILE A 141 -2.02 15.85 -23.21
CA ILE A 141 -1.17 15.09 -24.13
C ILE A 141 -2.09 14.34 -25.09
N PRO A 142 -2.15 14.69 -26.38
CA PRO A 142 -3.02 14.01 -27.34
C PRO A 142 -2.70 12.52 -27.45
N ILE A 143 -3.74 11.69 -27.46
CA ILE A 143 -3.66 10.25 -27.71
C ILE A 143 -4.81 9.84 -28.64
N SER A 144 -4.56 8.91 -29.55
CA SER A 144 -5.63 8.29 -30.33
C SER A 144 -6.24 7.11 -29.55
N TYR A 145 -7.46 6.69 -29.87
CA TYR A 145 -8.05 5.49 -29.26
C TYR A 145 -7.21 4.23 -29.53
N GLU A 146 -6.61 4.13 -30.71
CA GLU A 146 -5.72 3.03 -31.08
C GLU A 146 -4.44 3.03 -30.23
N SER A 147 -3.82 4.20 -30.03
CA SER A 147 -2.67 4.36 -29.15
C SER A 147 -3.01 4.08 -27.68
N ALA A 148 -4.21 4.45 -27.23
CA ALA A 148 -4.68 4.12 -25.88
C ALA A 148 -4.86 2.60 -25.70
N CYS A 149 -5.33 1.89 -26.74
CA CYS A 149 -5.36 0.43 -26.76
C CYS A 149 -3.96 -0.17 -26.63
N ILE A 150 -3.00 0.33 -27.41
CA ILE A 150 -1.60 -0.11 -27.37
C ILE A 150 -0.99 0.15 -25.99
N MET A 151 -1.21 1.33 -25.41
CA MET A 151 -0.74 1.66 -24.07
C MET A 151 -1.31 0.71 -23.01
N ALA A 152 -2.61 0.42 -23.07
CA ALA A 152 -3.25 -0.52 -22.15
C ALA A 152 -2.65 -1.94 -22.27
N ASP A 153 -2.34 -2.37 -23.49
CA ASP A 153 -1.74 -3.69 -23.74
C ASP A 153 -0.27 -3.75 -23.29
N LEU A 154 0.54 -2.73 -23.59
CA LEU A 154 1.95 -2.64 -23.18
C LEU A 154 2.13 -2.54 -21.67
N THR A 155 1.20 -1.86 -20.99
CA THR A 155 1.20 -1.73 -19.52
C THR A 155 0.50 -2.89 -18.83
N GLU A 156 -0.04 -3.85 -19.59
CA GLU A 156 -0.83 -4.99 -19.09
C GLU A 156 -2.01 -4.56 -18.18
N GLY A 157 -2.54 -3.35 -18.37
CA GLY A 157 -3.59 -2.76 -17.53
C GLY A 157 -3.12 -2.33 -16.13
N ASN A 158 -1.82 -2.17 -15.91
CA ASN A 158 -1.30 -1.72 -14.63
C ASN A 158 -1.49 -0.19 -14.45
N PRO A 159 -2.27 0.27 -13.45
CA PRO A 159 -2.56 1.69 -13.26
C PRO A 159 -1.31 2.53 -12.96
N PHE A 160 -0.34 1.98 -12.22
CA PHE A 160 0.90 2.67 -11.91
C PHE A 160 1.70 2.93 -13.19
N TYR A 161 1.88 1.93 -14.07
CA TYR A 161 2.61 2.13 -15.32
C TYR A 161 1.93 3.14 -16.24
N ILE A 162 0.61 3.06 -16.41
CA ILE A 162 -0.14 4.04 -17.22
C ILE A 162 0.09 5.44 -16.65
N SER A 163 -0.06 5.62 -15.34
CA SER A 163 0.14 6.93 -14.70
C SER A 163 1.58 7.43 -14.84
N ALA A 164 2.58 6.55 -14.73
CA ALA A 164 3.99 6.90 -14.84
C ALA A 164 4.33 7.41 -16.25
N LEU A 165 3.77 6.81 -17.31
CA LEU A 165 3.98 7.31 -18.68
C LEU A 165 3.53 8.79 -18.83
N PHE A 166 2.38 9.16 -18.25
CA PHE A 166 1.89 10.53 -18.32
C PHE A 166 2.69 11.49 -17.43
N HIS A 167 3.13 11.06 -16.25
CA HIS A 167 3.92 11.88 -15.33
C HIS A 167 5.40 11.98 -15.71
N SER A 168 5.90 11.07 -16.56
CA SER A 168 7.29 10.93 -16.94
C SER A 168 7.97 12.26 -17.28
N GLU A 169 9.23 12.41 -16.86
CA GLU A 169 10.08 13.56 -17.17
C GLU A 169 10.62 13.57 -18.61
N TYR A 170 10.29 12.55 -19.42
CA TYR A 170 10.70 12.50 -20.82
C TYR A 170 10.18 13.73 -21.60
N GLN A 171 11.08 14.51 -22.20
CA GLN A 171 10.77 15.87 -22.68
C GLN A 171 9.96 15.94 -23.99
N ASP A 172 9.75 14.82 -24.67
CA ASP A 172 9.05 14.77 -25.96
C ASP A 172 7.99 13.67 -25.98
N LYS A 173 7.15 13.61 -24.93
CA LYS A 173 6.05 12.64 -24.83
C LYS A 173 5.10 12.77 -26.02
N GLU A 174 5.14 11.79 -26.91
CA GLU A 174 4.23 11.70 -28.05
C GLU A 174 3.48 10.36 -28.01
N PHE A 175 2.20 10.39 -27.63
CA PHE A 175 1.36 9.18 -27.58
C PHE A 175 0.50 9.01 -28.85
N SER A 176 0.84 9.70 -29.93
CA SER A 176 0.15 9.58 -31.22
C SER A 176 0.38 8.23 -31.91
N ASN A 177 1.45 7.52 -31.57
CA ASN A 177 1.84 6.25 -32.16
C ASN A 177 2.51 5.33 -31.12
N GLU A 178 2.67 4.05 -31.47
CA GLU A 178 3.29 3.04 -30.61
C GLU A 178 4.73 3.38 -30.22
N GLN A 179 5.52 3.88 -31.16
CA GLN A 179 6.94 4.15 -30.91
C GLN A 179 7.13 5.19 -29.82
N GLY A 180 6.37 6.28 -29.83
CA GLY A 180 6.47 7.30 -28.79
C GLY A 180 6.00 6.81 -27.41
N ILE A 181 5.08 5.84 -27.34
CA ILE A 181 4.75 5.15 -26.08
C ILE A 181 5.93 4.31 -25.60
N LEU A 182 6.56 3.55 -26.50
CA LEU A 182 7.73 2.72 -26.19
C LEU A 182 8.93 3.56 -25.76
N ASP A 183 9.18 4.71 -26.39
CA ASP A 183 10.30 5.59 -26.05
C ASP A 183 10.18 6.11 -24.61
N VAL A 184 8.96 6.46 -24.18
CA VAL A 184 8.67 6.89 -22.81
C VAL A 184 8.76 5.71 -21.85
N LEU A 185 8.25 4.54 -22.23
CA LEU A 185 8.35 3.33 -21.41
C LEU A 185 9.81 2.88 -21.21
N ASP A 186 10.64 2.97 -22.26
CA ASP A 186 12.07 2.69 -22.20
C ASP A 186 12.78 3.69 -21.29
N PHE A 187 12.40 4.97 -21.35
CA PHE A 187 12.89 5.96 -20.40
C PHE A 187 12.50 5.61 -18.96
N GLU A 188 11.23 5.32 -18.71
CA GLU A 188 10.71 5.00 -17.38
C GLU A 188 11.33 3.73 -16.77
N THR A 189 11.73 2.78 -17.61
CA THR A 189 12.28 1.47 -17.16
C THR A 189 13.81 1.42 -17.14
N LEU A 190 14.50 2.22 -17.96
CA LEU A 190 15.96 2.14 -18.11
C LEU A 190 16.70 3.37 -17.55
N ASP A 191 16.12 4.57 -17.65
CA ASP A 191 16.76 5.79 -17.13
C ASP A 191 16.64 5.83 -15.60
N LYS A 192 17.67 6.32 -14.94
CA LYS A 192 17.69 6.48 -13.47
C LYS A 192 16.65 7.45 -12.94
N ARG A 193 16.07 8.29 -13.80
CA ARG A 193 14.98 9.24 -13.51
C ARG A 193 13.59 8.65 -13.74
N GLY A 194 13.49 7.43 -14.27
CA GLY A 194 12.21 6.77 -14.47
C GLY A 194 11.62 6.26 -13.16
N ASP A 195 10.35 6.60 -12.90
CA ASP A 195 9.64 6.26 -11.68
C ASP A 195 9.39 4.74 -11.60
N ILE A 196 9.10 4.12 -12.76
CA ILE A 196 8.92 2.66 -12.85
C ILE A 196 10.19 1.94 -12.39
N ARG A 197 11.34 2.35 -12.91
CA ARG A 197 12.63 1.76 -12.55
C ARG A 197 12.96 1.98 -11.08
N GLU A 198 12.76 3.19 -10.56
CA GLU A 198 13.02 3.48 -9.13
C GLU A 198 12.18 2.58 -8.23
N THR A 199 10.88 2.51 -8.50
CA THR A 199 9.94 1.65 -7.77
C THR A 199 10.37 0.19 -7.85
N TRP A 200 10.67 -0.34 -9.05
CA TRP A 200 11.15 -1.71 -9.19
C TRP A 200 12.41 -1.98 -8.37
N LEU A 201 13.36 -1.06 -8.35
CA LEU A 201 14.57 -1.22 -7.54
C LEU A 201 14.27 -1.19 -6.05
N GLU A 202 13.36 -0.35 -5.59
CA GLU A 202 12.92 -0.34 -4.19
C GLU A 202 12.37 -1.71 -3.77
N TYR A 203 11.45 -2.28 -4.56
CA TYR A 203 10.89 -3.61 -4.31
C TYR A 203 11.97 -4.71 -4.39
N ILE A 204 12.85 -4.67 -5.37
CA ILE A 204 13.91 -5.68 -5.53
C ILE A 204 14.89 -5.61 -4.35
N LEU A 205 15.37 -4.42 -3.99
CA LEU A 205 16.37 -4.25 -2.92
C LEU A 205 15.80 -4.65 -1.56
N SER A 206 14.58 -4.19 -1.23
CA SER A 206 13.92 -4.53 0.02
C SER A 206 13.58 -6.03 0.14
N SER A 207 13.42 -6.73 -0.99
CA SER A 207 13.26 -8.19 -1.04
C SER A 207 14.59 -8.94 -0.88
N ILE A 208 15.66 -8.48 -1.52
CA ILE A 208 16.98 -9.16 -1.54
C ILE A 208 17.54 -9.29 -0.14
N ASP A 209 17.48 -8.23 0.68
CA ASP A 209 17.93 -8.22 2.08
C ASP A 209 17.28 -9.33 2.93
N ARG A 210 16.17 -9.93 2.45
CA ARG A 210 15.34 -10.87 3.21
C ARG A 210 15.28 -12.28 2.63
N ILE A 211 15.53 -12.48 1.33
CA ILE A 211 15.47 -13.81 0.69
C ILE A 211 16.74 -14.62 0.99
N ASN A 212 17.91 -13.99 0.86
CA ASN A 212 19.26 -14.48 1.15
C ASN A 212 20.28 -13.54 0.46
N ASP A 213 21.12 -12.84 1.20
CA ASP A 213 22.13 -11.89 0.68
C ASP A 213 23.04 -12.49 -0.43
N THR A 214 23.22 -13.81 -0.45
CA THR A 214 24.13 -14.48 -1.39
C THR A 214 23.48 -14.80 -2.74
N ASN A 215 22.21 -15.19 -2.77
CA ASN A 215 21.55 -15.72 -3.98
C ASN A 215 20.28 -14.98 -4.40
N GLY A 216 19.83 -13.96 -3.65
CA GLY A 216 18.56 -13.24 -3.92
C GLY A 216 18.42 -12.76 -5.36
N LYS A 217 19.49 -12.16 -5.94
CA LYS A 217 19.50 -11.71 -7.34
C LYS A 217 19.30 -12.85 -8.35
N LYS A 218 19.90 -14.02 -8.09
CA LYS A 218 19.76 -15.20 -8.97
C LYS A 218 18.35 -15.76 -8.92
N ILE A 219 17.77 -15.84 -7.72
CA ILE A 219 16.39 -16.28 -7.51
C ILE A 219 15.41 -15.37 -8.26
N ILE A 220 15.55 -14.04 -8.12
CA ILE A 220 14.71 -13.07 -8.83
C ILE A 220 14.86 -13.25 -10.36
N LEU A 221 16.09 -13.34 -10.87
CA LEU A 221 16.32 -13.53 -12.30
C LEU A 221 15.69 -14.84 -12.82
N TYR A 222 15.79 -15.92 -12.04
CA TYR A 222 15.18 -17.21 -12.38
C TYR A 222 13.65 -17.11 -12.45
N LEU A 223 13.02 -16.50 -11.45
CA LEU A 223 11.57 -16.29 -11.42
C LEU A 223 11.11 -15.41 -12.58
N CYS A 224 11.83 -14.34 -12.93
CA CYS A 224 11.50 -13.49 -14.09
C CYS A 224 11.56 -14.26 -15.41
N LYS A 225 12.53 -15.17 -15.59
CA LYS A 225 12.62 -16.03 -16.79
C LYS A 225 11.49 -17.05 -16.91
N HIS A 226 10.83 -17.35 -15.80
CA HIS A 226 9.79 -18.37 -15.71
C HIS A 226 8.48 -17.78 -15.18
N LYS A 227 8.21 -16.50 -15.47
CA LYS A 227 7.08 -15.74 -14.92
C LYS A 227 5.71 -16.40 -15.09
N ASP A 228 5.55 -17.24 -16.11
CA ASP A 228 4.30 -17.93 -16.43
C ASP A 228 4.09 -19.23 -15.62
N LYS A 229 4.98 -19.56 -14.68
CA LYS A 229 4.94 -20.81 -13.91
C LYS A 229 5.14 -20.55 -12.42
N MET A 230 4.31 -21.20 -11.61
CA MET A 230 4.59 -21.33 -10.18
C MET A 230 5.77 -22.29 -9.99
N ILE A 231 6.87 -21.80 -9.42
CA ILE A 231 8.08 -22.59 -9.16
C ILE A 231 8.21 -22.83 -7.65
N PRO A 232 8.09 -24.09 -7.20
CA PRO A 232 8.39 -24.48 -5.83
C PRO A 232 9.84 -24.18 -5.43
N ARG A 233 10.08 -23.88 -4.15
CA ARG A 233 11.41 -23.47 -3.64
C ARG A 233 12.50 -24.50 -3.89
N ASP A 234 12.17 -25.78 -3.87
CA ASP A 234 13.06 -26.92 -4.12
C ASP A 234 13.45 -27.09 -5.60
N GLN A 235 12.82 -26.33 -6.51
CA GLN A 235 13.11 -26.35 -7.94
C GLN A 235 13.88 -25.13 -8.43
N ILE A 236 14.25 -24.21 -7.53
CA ILE A 236 15.05 -23.03 -7.85
C ILE A 236 16.54 -23.43 -7.75
N GLU A 237 17.18 -23.58 -8.91
CA GLU A 237 18.61 -23.94 -9.06
C GLU A 237 19.58 -22.77 -8.73
#